data_AF-A0A537ZAL6-F1
#
_entry.id   AF-A0A537ZAL6-F1
#
_cell.length_a   1.000
_cell.length_b   1.000
_cell.length_c   1.000
_cell.angle_alpha   90.00
_cell.angle_beta   90.00
_cell.angle_gamma   90.00
#
_symmetry.space_group_name_H-M   'P 1'
#
loop_
_entity.id
_entity.type
_entity.pdbx_description
1 polymer ?
#
loop_
_entity_poly.entity_id
_entity_poly.type
_entity_poly.pdbx_seq_one_letter_code
_entity_poly.pdbx_strand_id
1 'polypeptide(L)'
;MRQLLGIVDSTGNGAEPPAPPAEQPSQAYVEGEAVSLDGHPLTERELRERGAELLRRSADVEHDIDAHPAYARIISEIAPDEARILRLLTLKGPRPAVDVRTGGPIGRIKSDLIAPGLTMIGAEAGARHNDRVHRYLDNLSRLGLIWFSREQLEDMQLYQVLEAQPDVVEALQKARRGTTVRRSIHLTPFGHDFCEICLPLETEEIEALSSREARPVR
;
A
#
# COMPACT_ATOMS: atom_id res chain seq x y z
N MET A 1 -30.27 25.12 48.40
CA MET A 1 -30.65 24.11 47.38
C MET A 1 -29.46 23.67 46.52
N ARG A 2 -28.36 23.23 47.14
CA ARG A 2 -27.19 22.63 46.45
C ARG A 2 -26.56 21.50 47.29
N GLN A 3 -27.42 20.79 48.03
CA GLN A 3 -27.09 19.64 48.88
C GLN A 3 -28.14 18.52 48.72
N LEU A 4 -28.80 18.45 47.55
CA LEU A 4 -29.82 17.45 47.25
C LEU A 4 -29.61 16.74 45.90
N LEU A 5 -28.39 16.79 45.36
CA LEU A 5 -27.95 16.03 44.20
C LEU A 5 -26.54 15.53 44.54
N GLY A 6 -26.42 14.26 44.92
CA GLY A 6 -25.18 13.63 45.37
C GLY A 6 -24.15 13.51 44.25
N ILE A 7 -23.48 14.61 43.94
CA ILE A 7 -22.30 14.64 43.07
C ILE A 7 -21.10 14.77 43.99
N VAL A 8 -20.44 13.64 44.24
CA VAL A 8 -19.06 13.61 44.71
C VAL A 8 -18.17 13.92 43.52
N ASP A 9 -17.26 14.88 43.67
CA ASP A 9 -16.18 15.14 42.73
C ASP A 9 -15.24 13.92 42.69
N SER A 10 -15.55 12.98 41.80
CA SER A 10 -14.69 11.85 41.45
C SER A 10 -13.57 12.35 40.54
N THR A 11 -12.60 13.05 41.11
CA THR A 11 -11.31 13.28 40.45
C THR A 11 -10.38 12.12 40.80
N GLY A 12 -10.16 11.24 39.83
CA GLY A 12 -9.22 10.13 39.94
C GLY A 12 -9.84 8.82 39.48
N ASN A 13 -9.71 8.49 38.19
CA ASN A 13 -9.86 7.10 37.75
C ASN A 13 -8.81 6.27 38.50
N GLY A 14 -9.23 5.50 39.50
CA GLY A 14 -8.40 4.63 40.34
C GLY A 14 -7.77 3.44 39.59
N ALA A 15 -7.36 3.65 38.34
CA ALA A 15 -6.49 2.73 37.63
C ALA A 15 -5.05 3.04 38.04
N GLU A 16 -4.47 2.13 38.82
CA GLU A 16 -3.02 2.09 39.01
C GLU A 16 -2.35 2.04 37.62
N PRO A 17 -1.33 2.87 37.34
CA PRO A 17 -0.64 2.84 36.06
C PRO A 17 -0.13 1.41 35.81
N PRO A 18 -0.26 0.89 34.58
CA PRO A 18 0.22 -0.45 34.27
C PRO A 18 1.69 -0.55 34.68
N ALA A 19 2.01 -1.62 35.41
CA ALA A 19 3.39 -1.92 35.77
C ALA A 19 4.26 -1.85 34.51
N PRO A 20 5.46 -1.26 34.58
CA PRO A 20 6.36 -1.23 33.44
C PRO A 20 6.53 -2.66 32.92
N PRO A 21 6.52 -2.87 31.59
CA PRO A 21 6.70 -4.20 31.03
C PRO A 21 7.98 -4.81 31.61
N ALA A 22 7.88 -6.04 32.11
CA ALA A 22 9.02 -6.78 32.59
C ALA A 22 10.13 -6.72 31.54
N GLU A 23 11.35 -6.37 31.94
CA GLU A 23 12.53 -6.33 31.08
C GLU A 23 12.68 -7.71 30.40
N GLN A 24 12.19 -7.80 29.17
CA GLN A 24 12.48 -8.94 28.31
C GLN A 24 13.96 -8.79 27.92
N PRO A 25 14.78 -9.86 27.99
CA PRO A 25 16.17 -9.77 27.57
C PRO A 25 16.20 -9.23 26.14
N SER A 26 16.90 -8.10 25.96
CA SER A 26 16.99 -7.45 24.66
C SER A 26 17.51 -8.46 23.66
N GLN A 27 16.66 -8.87 22.70
CA GLN A 27 17.18 -9.45 21.48
C GLN A 27 18.17 -8.42 20.94
N ALA A 28 19.42 -8.83 20.76
CA ALA A 28 20.47 -7.94 20.28
C ALA A 28 19.97 -7.30 18.98
N TYR A 29 19.63 -6.01 19.05
CA TYR A 29 19.41 -5.21 17.86
C TYR A 29 20.74 -5.22 17.12
N VAL A 30 20.75 -5.81 15.93
CA VAL A 30 21.89 -5.64 15.04
C VAL A 30 21.93 -4.14 14.74
N GLU A 31 22.96 -3.43 15.23
CA GLU A 31 23.17 -2.02 14.91
C GLU A 31 23.32 -1.90 13.39
N GLY A 32 22.23 -1.50 12.72
CA GLY A 32 22.28 -1.15 11.32
C GLY A 32 22.98 0.20 11.18
N GLU A 33 24.18 0.21 10.58
CA GLU A 33 24.90 1.43 10.28
C GLU A 33 24.18 2.18 9.15
N ALA A 34 23.78 3.43 9.39
CA ALA A 34 23.20 4.26 8.34
C ALA A 34 24.30 4.61 7.33
N VAL A 35 24.07 4.37 6.04
CA VAL A 35 25.08 4.57 4.99
C VAL A 35 24.65 5.69 4.05
N SER A 36 25.58 6.56 3.66
CA SER A 36 25.37 7.58 2.63
C SER A 36 25.15 6.93 1.26
N LEU A 37 24.64 7.69 0.29
CA LEU A 37 24.51 7.25 -1.10
C LEU A 37 25.86 6.80 -1.70
N ASP A 38 26.96 7.41 -1.23
CA ASP A 38 28.33 7.08 -1.65
C ASP A 38 28.97 5.94 -0.85
N GLY A 39 28.20 5.24 -0.01
CA GLY A 39 28.66 4.01 0.66
C GLY A 39 29.43 4.20 1.97
N HIS A 40 29.52 5.43 2.51
CA HIS A 40 30.18 5.69 3.78
C HIS A 40 29.20 5.73 4.96
N PRO A 41 29.59 5.21 6.15
CA PRO A 41 28.80 5.36 7.37
C PRO A 41 28.47 6.82 7.67
N LEU A 42 27.22 7.07 8.06
CA LEU A 42 26.74 8.37 8.51
C LEU A 42 26.80 8.41 10.03
N THR A 43 27.54 9.37 10.54
CA THR A 43 27.57 9.68 11.96
C THR A 43 26.26 10.37 12.39
N GLU A 44 25.92 10.26 13.68
CA GLU A 44 24.77 10.98 14.26
C GLU A 44 24.84 12.50 13.98
N ARG A 45 26.06 13.07 14.01
CA ARG A 45 26.30 14.48 13.73
C ARG A 45 25.93 14.83 12.28
N GLU A 46 26.35 14.02 11.31
CA GLU A 46 26.03 14.25 9.89
C GLU A 46 24.53 14.13 9.61
N LEU A 47 23.85 13.18 10.25
CA LEU A 47 22.39 13.06 10.16
C LEU A 47 21.69 14.31 10.73
N ARG A 48 22.16 14.81 11.89
CA ARG A 48 21.62 16.03 12.50
C ARG A 48 21.87 17.27 11.63
N GLU A 49 23.06 17.39 11.04
CA GLU A 49 23.40 18.48 10.12
C GLU A 49 22.53 18.45 8.86
N ARG A 50 22.32 17.27 8.26
CA ARG A 50 21.40 17.08 7.12
C ARG A 50 19.96 17.44 7.50
N GLY A 51 19.49 17.02 8.67
CA GLY A 51 18.17 17.39 9.18
C GLY A 51 17.99 18.90 9.37
N ALA A 52 19.02 19.58 9.87
CA ALA A 52 19.00 21.04 10.04
C ALA A 52 18.99 21.79 8.69
N GLU A 53 19.68 21.28 7.68
CA GLU A 53 19.62 21.81 6.31
C GLU A 53 18.23 21.64 5.70
N LEU A 54 17.60 20.48 5.89
CA LEU A 54 16.22 20.24 5.43
C LEU A 54 15.24 21.25 6.03
N LEU A 55 15.33 21.53 7.34
CA LEU A 55 14.47 22.52 8.01
C LEU A 55 14.75 23.95 7.51
N ARG A 56 16.01 24.29 7.25
CA ARG A 56 16.37 25.60 6.66
C ARG A 56 15.77 25.78 5.27
N ARG A 57 15.88 24.77 4.40
CA ARG A 57 15.24 24.77 3.08
C ARG A 57 13.72 24.80 3.14
N SER A 58 13.12 24.12 4.12
CA SER A 58 11.66 24.17 4.32
C SER A 58 11.16 25.55 4.75
N ALA A 59 12.02 26.43 5.27
CA ALA A 59 11.67 27.79 5.62
C ALA A 59 11.84 28.79 4.45
N ASP A 60 12.41 28.34 3.33
CA ASP A 60 12.59 29.13 2.11
C ASP A 60 11.30 29.13 1.29
N VAL A 61 10.69 30.31 1.18
CA VAL A 61 9.37 30.51 0.52
C VAL A 61 9.51 30.55 -1.01
N GLU A 62 10.73 30.67 -1.55
CA GLU A 62 10.98 30.66 -3.00
C GLU A 62 11.20 29.24 -3.58
N HIS A 63 11.11 28.20 -2.75
CA HIS A 63 11.26 26.81 -3.17
C HIS A 63 9.95 26.27 -3.76
N ASP A 64 9.66 26.64 -5.00
CA ASP A 64 8.53 26.09 -5.78
C ASP A 64 9.00 24.78 -6.45
N ILE A 65 8.81 23.64 -5.78
CA ILE A 65 8.98 22.35 -6.43
C ILE A 65 7.57 21.85 -6.79
N ASP A 66 7.22 21.96 -8.08
CA ASP A 66 5.94 21.51 -8.64
C ASP A 66 5.68 20.00 -8.47
N ALA A 67 6.70 19.21 -8.14
CA ALA A 67 6.62 17.75 -7.99
C ALA A 67 7.32 17.26 -6.73
N HIS A 68 6.79 16.20 -6.10
CA HIS A 68 7.43 15.65 -4.91
C HIS A 68 8.86 15.13 -5.23
N PRO A 69 9.89 15.49 -4.43
CA PRO A 69 11.29 15.16 -4.75
C PRO A 69 11.58 13.65 -4.82
N ALA A 70 10.73 12.81 -4.24
CA ALA A 70 10.85 11.36 -4.32
C ALA A 70 10.52 10.78 -5.70
N TYR A 71 9.76 11.48 -6.55
CA TYR A 71 9.19 10.91 -7.77
C TYR A 71 10.25 10.47 -8.78
N ALA A 72 11.33 11.24 -8.94
CA ALA A 72 12.45 10.86 -9.80
C ALA A 72 13.04 9.49 -9.42
N ARG A 73 13.18 9.23 -8.11
CA ARG A 73 13.66 7.93 -7.61
C ARG A 73 12.61 6.84 -7.81
N ILE A 74 11.36 7.11 -7.47
CA ILE A 74 10.26 6.15 -7.59
C ILE A 74 10.10 5.66 -9.04
N ILE A 75 10.17 6.54 -10.04
CA ILE A 75 10.11 6.15 -11.46
C ILE A 75 11.18 5.11 -11.80
N SER A 76 12.39 5.24 -11.25
CA SER A 76 13.48 4.29 -11.48
C SER A 76 13.30 2.95 -10.76
N GLU A 77 12.40 2.88 -9.78
CA GLU A 77 12.07 1.67 -9.00
C GLU A 77 10.78 0.97 -9.48
N ILE A 78 10.10 1.50 -10.51
CA ILE A 78 8.84 0.96 -11.06
C ILE A 78 9.09 0.15 -12.33
N ALA A 79 8.48 -1.04 -12.40
CA ALA A 79 8.44 -1.86 -13.61
C ALA A 79 7.35 -1.37 -14.60
N PRO A 80 7.49 -1.65 -15.92
CA PRO A 80 6.46 -1.28 -16.88
C PRO A 80 5.06 -1.86 -16.60
N ASP A 81 4.97 -3.09 -16.08
CA ASP A 81 3.69 -3.70 -15.70
C ASP A 81 3.09 -3.05 -14.43
N GLU A 82 3.91 -2.54 -13.52
CA GLU A 82 3.46 -1.77 -12.34
C GLU A 82 2.89 -0.42 -12.76
N ALA A 83 3.52 0.27 -13.72
CA ALA A 83 2.98 1.51 -14.29
C ALA A 83 1.62 1.30 -14.97
N ARG A 84 1.41 0.15 -15.64
CA ARG A 84 0.10 -0.22 -16.19
C ARG A 84 -0.96 -0.39 -15.11
N ILE A 85 -0.60 -1.02 -13.99
CA ILE A 85 -1.50 -1.20 -12.84
C ILE A 85 -1.87 0.15 -12.23
N LEU A 86 -0.90 1.05 -12.03
CA LEU A 86 -1.15 2.41 -11.53
C LEU A 86 -2.12 3.16 -12.44
N ARG A 87 -1.88 3.14 -13.75
CA ARG A 87 -2.77 3.74 -14.74
C ARG A 87 -4.19 3.17 -14.69
N LEU A 88 -4.33 1.84 -14.56
CA LEU A 88 -5.65 1.21 -14.40
C LEU A 88 -6.37 1.77 -13.16
N LEU A 89 -5.68 1.84 -12.02
CA LEU A 89 -6.25 2.34 -10.77
C LEU A 89 -6.64 3.81 -10.87
N THR A 90 -5.88 4.64 -11.57
CA THR A 90 -6.24 6.05 -11.81
C THR A 90 -7.49 6.17 -12.70
N LEU A 91 -7.58 5.39 -13.78
CA LEU A 91 -8.65 5.52 -14.77
C LEU A 91 -9.95 4.80 -14.40
N LYS A 92 -9.86 3.69 -13.66
CA LYS A 92 -11.00 2.82 -13.31
C LYS A 92 -11.30 2.82 -11.81
N GLY A 93 -10.48 3.50 -11.02
CA GLY A 93 -10.60 3.49 -9.57
C GLY A 93 -10.18 2.17 -8.94
N PRO A 94 -10.46 2.01 -7.63
CA PRO A 94 -10.04 0.85 -6.84
C PRO A 94 -10.48 -0.49 -7.44
N ARG A 95 -9.66 -1.54 -7.23
CA ARG A 95 -9.88 -2.88 -7.80
C ARG A 95 -10.13 -3.93 -6.71
N PRO A 96 -10.97 -4.95 -6.96
CA PRO A 96 -11.28 -5.97 -5.97
C PRO A 96 -10.10 -6.93 -5.77
N ALA A 97 -9.99 -7.45 -4.55
CA ALA A 97 -9.17 -8.61 -4.23
C ALA A 97 -9.93 -9.53 -3.26
N VAL A 98 -9.63 -10.82 -3.24
CA VAL A 98 -10.22 -11.78 -2.31
C VAL A 98 -9.16 -12.66 -1.66
N ASP A 99 -9.30 -12.84 -0.35
CA ASP A 99 -8.59 -13.90 0.37
C ASP A 99 -9.50 -15.12 0.42
N VAL A 100 -8.99 -16.31 0.09
CA VAL A 100 -9.69 -17.57 0.31
C VAL A 100 -9.21 -18.19 1.62
N ARG A 101 -10.16 -18.53 2.49
CA ARG A 101 -9.89 -19.12 3.80
C ARG A 101 -10.67 -20.40 4.04
N THR A 102 -10.20 -21.23 4.98
CA THR A 102 -10.97 -22.37 5.49
C THR A 102 -12.19 -21.87 6.26
N GLY A 103 -13.32 -22.54 6.05
CA GLY A 103 -14.53 -22.31 6.83
C GLY A 103 -14.61 -23.25 8.01
N GLY A 104 -15.15 -22.75 9.13
CA GLY A 104 -15.49 -23.53 10.31
C GLY A 104 -16.93 -23.25 10.76
N PRO A 105 -17.53 -24.13 11.57
CA PRO A 105 -18.78 -23.79 12.25
C PRO A 105 -18.62 -22.48 13.01
N ILE A 106 -19.68 -21.64 12.98
CA ILE A 106 -19.74 -20.33 13.62
C ILE A 106 -19.18 -20.44 15.05
N GLY A 107 -18.13 -19.66 15.36
CA GLY A 107 -17.49 -19.64 16.69
C GLY A 107 -16.17 -20.41 16.83
N ARG A 108 -15.65 -21.09 15.80
CA ARG A 108 -14.27 -21.62 15.82
C ARG A 108 -13.25 -20.58 15.34
N ILE A 109 -12.24 -20.35 16.17
CA ILE A 109 -11.25 -19.25 16.06
C ILE A 109 -10.16 -19.49 14.99
N LYS A 110 -10.02 -20.69 14.42
CA LYS A 110 -8.98 -20.98 13.41
C LYS A 110 -9.57 -21.09 12.00
N SER A 111 -9.46 -19.99 11.26
CA SER A 111 -9.67 -19.92 9.81
C SER A 111 -8.31 -19.72 9.15
N ASP A 112 -7.82 -20.76 8.49
CA ASP A 112 -6.53 -20.78 7.82
C ASP A 112 -6.63 -20.09 6.46
N LEU A 113 -5.63 -19.29 6.12
CA LEU A 113 -5.53 -18.63 4.82
C LEU A 113 -5.02 -19.64 3.78
N ILE A 114 -5.83 -19.89 2.76
CA ILE A 114 -5.50 -20.83 1.68
C ILE A 114 -4.85 -20.10 0.50
N ALA A 115 -5.42 -18.97 0.10
CA ALA A 115 -4.87 -18.12 -0.95
C ALA A 115 -5.10 -16.64 -0.61
N PRO A 116 -4.05 -15.82 -0.43
CA PRO A 116 -4.19 -14.39 -0.19
C PRO A 116 -4.36 -13.60 -1.49
N GLY A 117 -5.17 -12.53 -1.43
CA GLY A 117 -5.11 -11.43 -2.40
C GLY A 117 -5.36 -11.77 -3.87
N LEU A 118 -6.14 -12.82 -4.17
CA LEU A 118 -6.50 -13.15 -5.55
C LEU A 118 -7.22 -11.96 -6.19
N THR A 119 -6.81 -11.59 -7.40
CA THR A 119 -7.27 -10.37 -8.07
C THR A 119 -7.08 -10.46 -9.58
N MET A 120 -7.91 -9.75 -10.33
CA MET A 120 -7.79 -9.62 -11.78
C MET A 120 -6.95 -8.41 -12.21
N ILE A 121 -6.39 -7.65 -11.27
CA ILE A 121 -5.76 -6.35 -11.56
C ILE A 121 -4.64 -6.41 -12.62
N GLY A 122 -3.84 -7.48 -12.62
CA GLY A 122 -2.81 -7.68 -13.64
C GLY A 122 -3.40 -7.84 -15.04
N ALA A 123 -4.44 -8.66 -15.16
CA ALA A 123 -5.09 -8.93 -16.43
C ALA A 123 -5.85 -7.70 -16.95
N GLU A 124 -6.57 -7.00 -16.06
CA GLU A 124 -7.26 -5.74 -16.36
C GLU A 124 -6.29 -4.64 -16.79
N ALA A 125 -5.09 -4.60 -16.21
CA ALA A 125 -4.05 -3.63 -16.55
C ALA A 125 -3.33 -3.97 -17.86
N GLY A 126 -3.55 -5.16 -18.43
CA GLY A 126 -2.78 -5.65 -19.57
C GLY A 126 -1.31 -5.90 -19.22
N ALA A 127 -1.03 -6.32 -17.98
CA ALA A 127 0.30 -6.72 -17.57
C ALA A 127 0.78 -7.90 -18.42
N ARG A 128 2.04 -7.83 -18.86
CA ARG A 128 2.62 -8.91 -19.68
C ARG A 128 2.87 -10.17 -18.87
N HIS A 129 3.16 -10.03 -17.58
CA HIS A 129 3.47 -11.14 -16.67
C HIS A 129 2.50 -11.18 -15.49
N ASN A 130 1.31 -11.75 -15.71
CA ASN A 130 0.26 -11.85 -14.70
C ASN A 130 0.66 -12.73 -13.49
N ASP A 131 1.56 -13.68 -13.69
CA ASP A 131 2.15 -14.52 -12.65
C ASP A 131 2.95 -13.72 -11.60
N ARG A 132 3.34 -12.48 -11.92
CA ARG A 132 4.13 -11.60 -11.04
C ARG A 132 3.30 -10.56 -10.32
N VAL A 133 1.97 -10.56 -10.49
CA VAL A 133 1.09 -9.50 -10.00
C VAL A 133 1.27 -9.20 -8.51
N HIS A 134 1.43 -10.22 -7.66
CA HIS A 134 1.66 -10.01 -6.23
C HIS A 134 2.97 -9.27 -5.95
N ARG A 135 4.05 -9.57 -6.68
CA ARG A 135 5.33 -8.87 -6.53
C ARG A 135 5.23 -7.40 -6.95
N TYR A 136 4.45 -7.14 -8.00
CA TYR A 136 4.15 -5.78 -8.45
C TYR A 136 3.39 -5.00 -7.39
N LEU A 137 2.34 -5.59 -6.82
CA LEU A 137 1.56 -4.95 -5.77
C LEU A 137 2.36 -4.73 -4.48
N ASP A 138 3.23 -5.68 -4.11
CA ASP A 138 4.12 -5.54 -2.96
C ASP A 138 5.10 -4.37 -3.14
N ASN A 139 5.70 -4.23 -4.33
CA ASN A 139 6.59 -3.11 -4.63
C ASN A 139 5.83 -1.77 -4.61
N LEU A 140 4.68 -1.70 -5.28
CA LEU A 140 3.84 -0.49 -5.29
C LEU A 140 3.39 -0.08 -3.88
N SER A 141 3.07 -1.07 -3.02
CA SER A 141 2.74 -0.84 -1.61
C SER A 141 3.96 -0.35 -0.81
N ARG A 142 5.14 -0.97 -1.01
CA ARG A 142 6.41 -0.54 -0.40
C ARG A 142 6.79 0.89 -0.78
N LEU A 143 6.52 1.29 -2.02
CA LEU A 143 6.74 2.65 -2.52
C LEU A 143 5.68 3.65 -2.02
N GLY A 144 4.65 3.18 -1.31
CA GLY A 144 3.58 4.01 -0.76
C GLY A 144 2.56 4.47 -1.80
N LEU A 145 2.53 3.86 -2.99
CA LEU A 145 1.66 4.27 -4.11
C LEU A 145 0.27 3.64 -4.03
N ILE A 146 0.16 2.45 -3.44
CA ILE A 146 -1.12 1.75 -3.23
C ILE A 146 -1.28 1.33 -1.77
N TRP A 147 -2.52 1.00 -1.39
CA TRP A 147 -2.82 0.28 -0.16
C TRP A 147 -3.78 -0.88 -0.39
N PHE A 148 -3.83 -1.80 0.58
CA PHE A 148 -4.83 -2.85 0.66
C PHE A 148 -5.83 -2.50 1.77
N SER A 149 -7.10 -2.39 1.43
CA SER A 149 -8.18 -2.14 2.38
C SER A 149 -8.98 -3.41 2.68
N ARG A 150 -9.48 -3.47 3.92
CA ARG A 150 -10.45 -4.50 4.34
C ARG A 150 -11.87 -4.14 3.94
N GLU A 151 -12.10 -2.89 3.57
CA GLU A 151 -13.39 -2.43 3.09
C GLU A 151 -13.61 -2.95 1.68
N GLN A 152 -14.82 -3.41 1.42
CA GLN A 152 -15.21 -3.85 0.10
C GLN A 152 -15.60 -2.64 -0.76
N LEU A 153 -15.41 -2.76 -2.07
CA LEU A 153 -15.92 -1.78 -3.04
C LEU A 153 -17.44 -1.70 -2.97
N GLU A 154 -18.04 -0.58 -3.38
CA GLU A 154 -19.50 -0.46 -3.49
C GLU A 154 -20.06 -1.34 -4.61
N ASP A 155 -19.35 -1.41 -5.74
CA ASP A 155 -19.74 -2.23 -6.88
C ASP A 155 -19.48 -3.72 -6.61
N MET A 156 -20.54 -4.41 -6.18
CA MET A 156 -20.53 -5.85 -5.91
C MET A 156 -20.32 -6.71 -7.17
N GLN A 157 -20.60 -6.19 -8.37
CA GLN A 157 -20.45 -6.98 -9.61
C GLN A 157 -18.98 -7.31 -9.87
N LEU A 158 -18.06 -6.42 -9.51
CA LEU A 158 -16.62 -6.65 -9.61
C LEU A 158 -16.17 -7.87 -8.79
N TYR A 159 -16.76 -8.08 -7.60
CA TYR A 159 -16.48 -9.27 -6.80
C TYR A 159 -17.10 -10.53 -7.40
N GLN A 160 -18.31 -10.45 -7.96
CA GLN A 160 -18.95 -11.62 -8.59
C GLN A 160 -18.11 -12.13 -9.76
N VAL A 161 -17.57 -11.24 -10.57
CA VAL A 161 -16.67 -11.59 -11.68
C VAL A 161 -15.37 -12.20 -11.17
N LEU A 162 -14.76 -11.60 -10.14
CA LEU A 162 -13.53 -12.12 -9.53
C LEU A 162 -13.74 -13.49 -8.87
N GLU A 163 -14.82 -13.67 -8.11
CA GLU A 163 -15.13 -14.91 -7.39
C GLU A 163 -15.45 -16.07 -8.34
N ALA A 164 -15.84 -15.76 -9.59
CA ALA A 164 -16.03 -16.75 -10.66
C ALA A 164 -14.74 -17.13 -11.39
N GLN A 165 -13.61 -16.49 -11.10
CA GLN A 165 -12.34 -16.80 -11.78
C GLN A 165 -11.82 -18.20 -11.40
N PRO A 166 -11.14 -18.90 -12.34
CA PRO A 166 -10.69 -20.27 -12.12
C PRO A 166 -9.78 -20.44 -10.89
N ASP A 167 -8.90 -19.49 -10.65
CA ASP A 167 -7.96 -19.48 -9.52
C ASP A 167 -8.68 -19.38 -8.16
N VAL A 168 -9.71 -18.53 -8.05
CA VAL A 168 -10.55 -18.41 -6.86
C VAL A 168 -11.35 -19.68 -6.63
N VAL A 169 -11.96 -20.23 -7.68
CA VAL A 169 -12.73 -21.48 -7.62
C VAL A 169 -11.83 -22.66 -7.20
N GLU A 170 -10.63 -22.76 -7.77
CA GLU A 170 -9.65 -23.80 -7.42
C GLU A 170 -9.20 -23.66 -5.95
N ALA A 171 -8.93 -22.44 -5.49
CA ALA A 171 -8.58 -22.19 -4.10
C ALA A 171 -9.72 -22.55 -3.13
N LEU A 172 -10.97 -22.25 -3.50
CA LEU A 172 -12.16 -22.64 -2.72
C LEU A 172 -12.35 -24.15 -2.65
N GLN A 173 -12.09 -24.88 -3.73
CA GLN A 173 -12.15 -26.34 -3.75
C GLN A 173 -11.07 -26.99 -2.89
N LYS A 174 -9.87 -26.40 -2.84
CA LYS A 174 -8.78 -26.84 -1.94
C LYS A 174 -9.13 -26.58 -0.47
N ALA A 175 -9.94 -25.55 -0.19
CA ALA A 175 -10.35 -25.19 1.15
C ALA A 175 -11.49 -26.09 1.68
N ARG A 176 -11.35 -26.65 2.88
CA ARG A 176 -12.46 -27.32 3.56
C ARG A 176 -13.52 -26.27 3.92
N ARG A 177 -14.69 -26.33 3.27
CA ARG A 177 -15.77 -25.34 3.39
C ARG A 177 -15.27 -23.91 3.10
N GLY A 178 -14.57 -23.72 1.99
CA GLY A 178 -13.96 -22.43 1.63
C GLY A 178 -14.91 -21.24 1.67
N THR A 179 -14.41 -20.10 2.15
CA THR A 179 -15.10 -18.80 2.10
C THR A 179 -14.15 -17.74 1.55
N THR A 180 -14.70 -16.75 0.85
CA THR A 180 -13.96 -15.56 0.43
C THR A 180 -14.07 -14.47 1.49
N VAL A 181 -12.98 -13.73 1.67
CA VAL A 181 -12.95 -12.46 2.41
C VAL A 181 -12.61 -11.38 1.40
N ARG A 182 -13.58 -10.51 1.14
CA ARG A 182 -13.45 -9.42 0.18
C ARG A 182 -12.53 -8.32 0.71
N ARG A 183 -11.67 -7.83 -0.17
CA ARG A 183 -10.68 -6.78 0.04
C ARG A 183 -10.73 -5.83 -1.15
N SER A 184 -10.03 -4.71 -1.04
CA SER A 184 -9.87 -3.78 -2.16
C SER A 184 -8.46 -3.21 -2.21
N ILE A 185 -8.02 -2.86 -3.42
CA ILE A 185 -6.73 -2.24 -3.72
C ILE A 185 -7.01 -0.83 -4.22
N HIS A 186 -6.38 0.17 -3.62
CA HIS A 186 -6.56 1.58 -4.01
C HIS A 186 -5.22 2.28 -4.18
N LEU A 187 -5.22 3.40 -4.90
CA LEU A 187 -4.16 4.39 -4.79
C LEU A 187 -4.19 5.04 -3.41
N THR A 188 -3.02 5.33 -2.87
CA THR A 188 -2.89 6.28 -1.75
C THR A 188 -3.02 7.70 -2.29
N PRO A 189 -3.21 8.72 -1.42
CA PRO A 189 -3.13 10.12 -1.86
C PRO A 189 -1.80 10.45 -2.55
N PHE A 190 -0.69 9.91 -2.04
CA PHE A 190 0.65 10.05 -2.63
C PHE A 190 0.74 9.35 -4.00
N GLY A 191 0.14 8.18 -4.14
CA GLY A 191 0.05 7.47 -5.42
C GLY A 191 -0.78 8.20 -6.45
N HIS A 192 -1.86 8.88 -6.03
CA HIS A 192 -2.69 9.69 -6.92
C HIS A 192 -1.88 10.85 -7.51
N ASP A 193 -1.24 11.64 -6.65
CA ASP A 193 -0.38 12.77 -7.04
C ASP A 193 0.79 12.31 -7.93
N PHE A 194 1.43 11.19 -7.57
CA PHE A 194 2.46 10.57 -8.42
C PHE A 194 1.93 10.27 -9.83
N CYS A 195 0.76 9.64 -9.95
CA CYS A 195 0.20 9.27 -11.25
C CYS A 195 -0.16 10.50 -12.08
N GLU A 196 -0.76 11.52 -11.47
CA GLU A 196 -1.14 12.76 -12.14
C GLU A 196 0.09 13.53 -12.68
N ILE A 197 1.18 13.54 -11.92
CA ILE A 197 2.40 14.28 -12.31
C ILE A 197 3.28 13.47 -13.27
N CYS A 198 3.39 12.14 -13.08
CA CYS A 198 4.44 11.35 -13.71
C CYS A 198 3.96 10.45 -14.86
N LEU A 199 2.65 10.17 -14.99
CA LEU A 199 2.14 9.25 -16.00
C LEU A 199 1.33 9.98 -17.07
N PRO A 200 1.50 9.62 -18.36
CA PRO A 200 0.63 10.11 -19.43
C PRO A 200 -0.72 9.41 -19.33
N LEU A 201 -1.74 10.13 -18.85
CA LEU A 201 -3.08 9.60 -18.62
C LEU A 201 -4.03 9.91 -19.78
N GLU A 202 -3.70 10.90 -20.61
CA GLU A 202 -4.51 11.31 -21.75
C GLU A 202 -4.33 10.38 -22.95
N THR A 203 -5.43 10.06 -23.64
CA THR A 203 -5.45 9.10 -24.76
C THR A 203 -4.51 9.52 -25.91
N GLU A 204 -4.42 10.82 -26.20
CA GLU A 204 -3.58 11.35 -27.29
C GLU A 204 -2.08 11.15 -27.02
N GLU A 205 -1.65 11.35 -25.77
CA GLU A 205 -0.27 11.12 -25.34
C GLU A 205 0.10 9.63 -25.46
N ILE A 206 -0.84 8.75 -25.17
CA ILE A 206 -0.66 7.29 -25.25
C ILE A 206 -0.58 6.81 -26.70
N GLU A 207 -1.41 7.34 -27.58
CA GLU A 207 -1.37 7.05 -29.01
C GLU A 207 -0.04 7.52 -29.63
N ALA A 208 0.45 8.68 -29.21
CA ALA A 208 1.75 9.20 -29.64
C ALA A 208 2.92 8.31 -29.18
N LEU A 209 2.87 7.75 -27.96
CA LEU A 209 3.87 6.81 -27.45
C LEU A 209 3.86 5.49 -28.22
N SER A 210 2.68 4.93 -28.45
CA SER A 210 2.50 3.68 -29.21
C SER A 210 3.00 3.82 -30.66
N SER A 211 2.82 5.00 -31.26
CA SER A 211 3.29 5.32 -32.62
C SER A 211 4.82 5.49 -32.70
N ARG A 212 5.48 5.90 -31.61
CA ARG A 212 6.95 6.03 -31.54
C ARG A 212 7.64 4.67 -31.42
N GLU A 213 7.08 3.73 -30.67
CA GLU A 213 7.60 2.35 -30.59
C GLU A 213 7.49 1.60 -31.93
N ALA A 214 6.51 1.95 -32.77
CA ALA A 214 6.30 1.33 -34.08
C ALA A 214 7.30 1.77 -35.17
N ARG A 215 8.16 2.75 -34.90
CA ARG A 215 9.14 3.23 -35.88
C ARG A 215 10.37 2.31 -35.85
N PRO A 216 10.68 1.56 -36.93
CA PRO A 216 11.86 0.71 -36.93
C PRO A 216 13.11 1.58 -36.78
N VAL A 217 13.97 1.21 -35.82
CA VAL A 217 15.30 1.81 -35.66
C VAL A 217 16.05 1.61 -36.98
N ARG A 218 16.44 2.71 -37.62
CA ARG A 218 17.22 2.71 -38.86
C ARG A 218 18.67 2.37 -38.61
#